data_AF-A0A034WP70-F1
#
_entry.id   AF-A0A034WP70-F1
#
_cell.length_a   1.000
_cell.length_b   1.000
_cell.length_c   1.000
_cell.angle_alpha   90.00
_cell.angle_beta   90.00
_cell.angle_gamma   90.00
#
_symmetry.space_group_name_H-M   'P 1'
#
loop_
_entity.id
_entity.type
_entity.pdbx_description
1 polymer ?
#
loop_
_entity_poly.entity_id
_entity_poly.type
_entity_poly.pdbx_seq_one_letter_code
_entity_poly.pdbx_strand_id
1 'polypeptide(L)'
;MATQIYRSFITLSLSFTCWLLLWCCNVQAHLNVYLNPQEVMRLLGVSAEVYYVREGHVNNYALNFVVPVPANIRDITFTWQSLAGRPLPYSINVITSEPEVLPRPLMVIPQIGEIPTSVQTFTIGLKCSGIRASEVDVSISLEVILNRALNNVTHLVFRRKKMCLLVEPEEDNTVHGPVLLETAVPPPTGMLTIIVGSSLALALVIVLLLTAYCVRRSAKRQNHGQPMRTSSFQRLNTHASCQQSATYNGNPSIIAPIQSSLPRKVQVEPQHPEELHRRISELTVERCRVRLSSLL
;
A
#
# COMPACT_ATOMS: atom_id res chain seq x y z
N MET A 1 24.43 -32.84 54.20
CA MET A 1 24.57 -31.53 53.53
C MET A 1 25.32 -31.63 52.21
N ALA A 2 26.63 -31.91 52.15
CA ALA A 2 27.42 -31.89 50.90
C ALA A 2 26.80 -32.65 49.69
N THR A 3 26.30 -33.87 49.92
CA THR A 3 25.62 -34.69 48.89
C THR A 3 24.35 -34.07 48.31
N GLN A 4 23.66 -33.23 49.08
CA GLN A 4 22.44 -32.53 48.68
C GLN A 4 22.77 -31.33 47.80
N ILE A 5 23.81 -30.57 48.16
CA ILE A 5 24.37 -29.46 47.36
C ILE A 5 24.85 -29.97 46.00
N TYR A 6 25.57 -31.10 45.99
CA TYR A 6 26.07 -31.72 44.75
C TYR A 6 24.93 -32.15 43.81
N ARG A 7 23.85 -32.74 44.35
CA ARG A 7 22.64 -33.04 43.57
C ARG A 7 22.00 -31.78 42.99
N SER A 8 21.85 -30.71 43.78
CA SER A 8 21.26 -29.44 43.32
C SER A 8 22.07 -28.79 42.18
N PHE A 9 23.40 -28.80 42.27
CA PHE A 9 24.28 -28.31 41.20
C PHE A 9 24.15 -29.14 39.91
N ILE A 10 24.07 -30.48 40.01
CA ILE A 10 23.85 -31.35 38.86
C ILE A 10 22.49 -31.09 38.22
N THR A 11 21.41 -30.96 38.99
CA THR A 11 20.09 -30.64 38.43
C THR A 11 20.04 -29.26 37.78
N LEU A 12 20.72 -28.26 38.34
CA LEU A 12 20.84 -26.94 37.72
C LEU A 12 21.62 -27.02 36.40
N SER A 13 22.78 -27.68 36.38
CA SER A 13 23.58 -27.88 35.17
C SER A 13 22.83 -28.61 34.05
N LEU A 14 22.12 -29.71 34.39
CA LEU A 14 21.27 -30.45 33.45
C LEU A 14 20.10 -29.61 32.95
N SER A 15 19.47 -28.80 33.82
CA SER A 15 18.38 -27.91 33.39
C SER A 15 18.88 -26.82 32.44
N PHE A 16 20.03 -26.20 32.74
CA PHE A 16 20.61 -25.12 31.94
C PHE A 16 21.11 -25.63 30.58
N THR A 17 21.78 -26.78 30.54
CA THR A 17 22.21 -27.40 29.28
C THR A 17 21.02 -27.88 28.44
N CYS A 18 19.97 -28.42 29.05
CA CYS A 18 18.72 -28.74 28.34
C CYS A 18 18.06 -27.48 27.76
N TRP A 19 18.02 -26.36 28.51
CA TRP A 19 17.50 -25.08 28.03
C TRP A 19 18.33 -24.52 26.87
N LEU A 20 19.66 -24.62 26.95
CA LEU A 20 20.58 -24.20 25.88
C LEU A 20 20.37 -25.01 24.60
N LEU A 21 20.21 -26.34 24.72
CA LEU A 21 19.91 -27.24 23.60
C LEU A 21 18.53 -26.95 22.97
N LEU A 22 17.50 -26.73 23.79
CA LEU A 22 16.17 -26.32 23.33
C LEU A 22 16.20 -24.98 22.57
N TRP A 23 17.04 -24.03 23.01
CA TRP A 23 17.23 -22.75 22.30
C TRP A 23 17.89 -22.96 20.93
N CYS A 24 18.92 -23.81 20.85
CA CYS A 24 19.63 -24.12 19.61
C CYS A 24 18.80 -24.90 18.57
N CYS A 25 17.79 -25.68 19.00
CA CYS A 25 17.03 -26.55 18.09
C CYS A 25 15.99 -25.84 17.21
N ASN A 26 15.68 -24.56 17.45
CA ASN A 26 14.66 -23.81 16.72
C ASN A 26 15.15 -23.26 15.36
N VAL A 27 15.82 -24.09 14.55
CA VAL A 27 16.22 -23.76 13.17
C VAL A 27 15.02 -23.95 12.23
N GLN A 28 14.01 -23.12 12.41
CA GLN A 28 12.85 -23.07 11.52
C GLN A 28 13.29 -22.52 10.16
N ALA A 29 13.05 -23.29 9.10
CA ALA A 29 13.53 -22.95 7.76
C ALA A 29 12.51 -22.03 7.06
N HIS A 30 12.80 -20.72 7.06
CA HIS A 30 11.95 -19.70 6.46
C HIS A 30 12.38 -19.37 5.02
N LEU A 31 11.43 -18.89 4.21
CA LEU A 31 11.59 -18.59 2.77
C LEU A 31 10.83 -17.30 2.43
N ASN A 32 11.39 -16.46 1.55
CA ASN A 32 10.69 -15.36 0.89
C ASN A 32 10.60 -15.61 -0.62
N VAL A 33 9.41 -15.41 -1.21
CA VAL A 33 9.19 -15.36 -2.66
C VAL A 33 8.15 -14.30 -2.97
N TYR A 34 8.50 -13.30 -3.79
CA TYR A 34 7.66 -12.13 -4.07
C TYR A 34 7.99 -11.49 -5.42
N LEU A 35 7.22 -10.47 -5.82
CA LEU A 35 7.54 -9.58 -6.94
C LEU A 35 8.03 -8.24 -6.39
N ASN A 36 9.16 -7.75 -6.91
CA ASN A 36 9.64 -6.38 -6.68
C ASN A 36 8.52 -5.37 -7.06
N PRO A 37 8.24 -4.31 -6.27
CA PRO A 37 7.27 -3.27 -6.63
C PRO A 37 7.40 -2.69 -8.05
N GLN A 38 8.61 -2.61 -8.61
CA GLN A 38 8.83 -2.25 -10.02
C GLN A 38 8.19 -3.24 -10.99
N GLU A 39 8.26 -4.54 -10.70
CA GLU A 39 7.65 -5.61 -11.48
C GLU A 39 6.13 -5.66 -11.29
N VAL A 40 5.64 -5.39 -10.07
CA VAL A 40 4.20 -5.26 -9.81
C VAL A 40 3.62 -4.11 -10.64
N MET A 41 4.27 -2.95 -10.66
CA MET A 41 3.88 -1.83 -11.51
C MET A 41 3.95 -2.20 -13.01
N ARG A 42 5.00 -2.89 -13.45
CA ARG A 42 5.17 -3.31 -14.85
C ARG A 42 4.08 -4.27 -15.32
N LEU A 43 3.72 -5.27 -14.49
CA LEU A 43 2.74 -6.31 -14.86
C LEU A 43 1.28 -5.89 -14.64
N LEU A 44 0.99 -5.16 -13.56
CA LEU A 44 -0.38 -4.90 -13.09
C LEU A 44 -0.80 -3.42 -13.14
N GLY A 45 0.13 -2.49 -13.38
CA GLY A 45 -0.16 -1.04 -13.39
C GLY A 45 -0.52 -0.45 -12.03
N VAL A 46 -0.23 -1.14 -10.91
CA VAL A 46 -0.56 -0.70 -9.55
C VAL A 46 0.66 -0.64 -8.64
N SER A 47 0.64 0.31 -7.70
CA SER A 47 1.65 0.41 -6.64
C SER A 47 1.21 -0.42 -5.43
N ALA A 48 1.58 -1.70 -5.41
CA ALA A 48 1.24 -2.64 -4.34
C ALA A 48 2.38 -3.66 -4.09
N GLU A 49 2.37 -4.33 -2.94
CA GLU A 49 3.24 -5.47 -2.66
C GLU A 49 2.55 -6.78 -3.08
N VAL A 50 3.24 -7.65 -3.84
CA VAL A 50 2.75 -8.99 -4.17
C VAL A 50 3.75 -10.03 -3.67
N TYR A 51 3.40 -10.70 -2.57
CA TYR A 51 4.20 -11.78 -1.97
C TYR A 51 3.46 -13.12 -2.05
N TYR A 52 4.19 -14.16 -2.44
CA TYR A 52 3.72 -15.55 -2.49
C TYR A 52 4.16 -16.35 -1.27
N VAL A 53 5.34 -16.05 -0.73
CA VAL A 53 5.80 -16.51 0.59
C VAL A 53 6.44 -15.33 1.31
N ARG A 54 6.04 -15.08 2.56
CA ARG A 54 6.65 -14.09 3.46
C ARG A 54 7.04 -14.79 4.76
N GLU A 55 8.32 -14.79 5.10
CA GLU A 55 8.85 -15.41 6.32
C GLU A 55 8.41 -16.88 6.48
N GLY A 56 8.44 -17.65 5.39
CA GLY A 56 7.98 -19.04 5.34
C GLY A 56 6.46 -19.24 5.28
N HIS A 57 5.65 -18.20 5.49
CA HIS A 57 4.19 -18.29 5.40
C HIS A 57 3.72 -18.16 3.94
N VAL A 58 3.05 -19.20 3.43
CA VAL A 58 2.56 -19.26 2.05
C VAL A 58 1.25 -18.48 1.89
N ASN A 59 1.23 -17.54 0.96
CA ASN A 59 0.07 -16.73 0.62
C ASN A 59 -0.82 -17.44 -0.40
N ASN A 60 -1.65 -18.37 0.09
CA ASN A 60 -2.58 -19.14 -0.74
C ASN A 60 -3.56 -18.26 -1.54
N TYR A 61 -3.90 -17.06 -1.04
CA TYR A 61 -4.71 -16.10 -1.80
C TYR A 61 -3.96 -15.66 -3.07
N ALA A 62 -2.71 -15.22 -2.95
CA ALA A 62 -1.90 -14.78 -4.10
C ALA A 62 -1.61 -15.89 -5.13
N LEU A 63 -1.50 -17.16 -4.70
CA LEU A 63 -1.28 -18.30 -5.60
C LEU A 63 -2.50 -18.67 -6.46
N ASN A 64 -3.72 -18.33 -6.01
CA ASN A 64 -4.94 -18.66 -6.74
C ASN A 64 -5.24 -17.71 -7.92
N PHE A 65 -4.58 -16.56 -8.02
CA PHE A 65 -4.79 -15.61 -9.11
C PHE A 65 -4.02 -16.02 -10.38
N VAL A 66 -4.75 -16.13 -11.49
CA VAL A 66 -4.16 -16.14 -12.83
C VAL A 66 -3.86 -14.68 -13.21
N VAL A 67 -2.59 -14.28 -13.13
CA VAL A 67 -2.19 -12.90 -13.42
C VAL A 67 -2.03 -12.69 -14.92
N PRO A 68 -2.69 -11.69 -15.54
CA PRO A 68 -2.48 -11.37 -16.95
C PRO A 68 -1.06 -10.84 -17.19
N VAL A 69 -0.51 -11.13 -18.36
CA VAL A 69 0.82 -10.68 -18.80
C VAL A 69 0.66 -9.99 -20.16
N PRO A 70 0.72 -8.65 -20.21
CA PRO A 70 0.64 -7.84 -21.42
C PRO A 70 1.48 -8.32 -22.61
N ALA A 71 1.01 -8.03 -23.83
CA ALA A 71 1.61 -8.49 -25.08
C ALA A 71 3.08 -8.01 -25.25
N ASN A 72 3.31 -6.74 -24.93
CA ASN A 72 4.63 -6.08 -24.95
C ASN A 72 5.62 -6.61 -23.90
N ILE A 73 5.14 -7.25 -22.83
CA ILE A 73 6.00 -7.82 -21.79
C ILE A 73 6.52 -9.18 -22.26
N ARG A 74 7.85 -9.33 -22.29
CA ARG A 74 8.56 -10.48 -22.88
C ARG A 74 9.07 -11.47 -21.83
N ASP A 75 8.91 -11.16 -20.55
CA ASP A 75 9.56 -11.83 -19.42
C ASP A 75 8.87 -11.51 -18.09
N ILE A 76 9.08 -12.32 -17.05
CA ILE A 76 8.67 -12.05 -15.67
C ILE A 76 9.86 -12.27 -14.74
N THR A 77 10.10 -11.35 -13.81
CA THR A 77 11.16 -11.42 -12.81
C THR A 77 10.61 -11.62 -11.40
N PHE A 78 10.91 -12.76 -10.80
CA PHE A 78 10.58 -13.07 -9.40
C PHE A 78 11.77 -12.73 -8.50
N THR A 79 11.49 -12.39 -7.23
CA THR A 79 12.48 -12.14 -6.19
C THR A 79 12.36 -13.21 -5.10
N TRP A 80 13.49 -13.78 -4.67
CA TRP A 80 13.52 -14.85 -3.67
C TRP A 80 14.70 -14.71 -2.68
N GLN A 81 14.56 -15.35 -1.52
CA GLN A 81 15.60 -15.45 -0.51
C GLN A 81 15.32 -16.61 0.46
N SER A 82 16.34 -17.41 0.76
CA SER A 82 16.35 -18.28 1.93
C SER A 82 16.62 -17.48 3.19
N LEU A 83 15.70 -17.56 4.15
CA LEU A 83 15.87 -17.03 5.50
C LEU A 83 16.33 -18.12 6.49
N ALA A 84 16.56 -19.35 6.03
CA ALA A 84 16.93 -20.51 6.85
C ALA A 84 18.42 -20.54 7.29
N GLY A 85 19.17 -19.44 7.11
CA GLY A 85 20.61 -19.34 7.37
C GLY A 85 21.52 -20.15 6.42
N ARG A 86 20.95 -20.93 5.51
CA ARG A 86 21.61 -21.78 4.51
C ARG A 86 20.85 -21.73 3.18
N PRO A 87 21.46 -22.09 2.05
CA PRO A 87 20.72 -22.28 0.80
C PRO A 87 19.61 -23.35 0.93
N LEU A 88 18.55 -23.23 0.14
CA LEU A 88 17.41 -24.16 0.15
C LEU A 88 17.26 -24.84 -1.23
N PRO A 89 17.31 -26.18 -1.34
CA PRO A 89 17.13 -26.86 -2.62
C PRO A 89 15.77 -26.56 -3.26
N TYR A 90 15.77 -26.33 -4.56
CA TYR A 90 14.55 -26.15 -5.35
C TYR A 90 14.51 -27.02 -6.61
N SER A 91 13.30 -27.24 -7.09
CA SER A 91 12.99 -27.72 -8.44
C SER A 91 11.98 -26.75 -9.07
N ILE A 92 12.20 -26.31 -10.31
CA ILE A 92 11.32 -25.38 -11.03
C ILE A 92 11.02 -25.90 -12.44
N ASN A 93 9.74 -25.93 -12.79
CA ASN A 93 9.27 -26.27 -14.13
C ASN A 93 8.25 -25.24 -14.62
N VAL A 94 8.23 -25.01 -15.94
CA VAL A 94 7.30 -24.10 -16.61
C VAL A 94 6.59 -24.85 -17.74
N ILE A 95 5.27 -24.83 -17.68
CA ILE A 95 4.35 -25.47 -18.63
C ILE A 95 3.48 -24.39 -19.28
N THR A 96 3.10 -24.59 -20.54
CA THR A 96 2.39 -23.61 -21.37
C THR A 96 1.31 -24.32 -22.18
N SER A 97 0.10 -23.75 -22.24
CA SER A 97 -1.07 -24.42 -22.84
C SER A 97 -1.00 -24.54 -24.37
N GLU A 98 -0.38 -23.57 -25.05
CA GLU A 98 -0.22 -23.53 -26.51
C GLU A 98 1.27 -23.32 -26.90
N PRO A 99 2.10 -24.38 -26.87
CA PRO A 99 3.55 -24.28 -27.14
C PRO A 99 3.93 -23.72 -28.52
N GLU A 100 3.02 -23.76 -29.49
CA GLU A 100 3.20 -23.18 -30.83
C GLU A 100 3.10 -21.64 -30.82
N VAL A 101 2.18 -21.08 -30.01
CA VAL A 101 1.94 -19.63 -29.89
C VAL A 101 2.90 -19.00 -28.88
N LEU A 102 3.21 -19.73 -27.81
CA LEU A 102 4.21 -19.36 -26.81
C LEU A 102 5.18 -20.54 -26.60
N PRO A 103 6.32 -20.56 -27.31
CA PRO A 103 7.37 -21.56 -27.13
C PRO A 103 7.82 -21.68 -25.67
N ARG A 104 8.29 -22.88 -25.28
CA ARG A 104 8.62 -23.20 -23.88
C ARG A 104 9.48 -22.09 -23.25
N PRO A 105 9.02 -21.44 -22.16
CA PRO A 105 9.71 -20.30 -21.57
C PRO A 105 11.17 -20.56 -21.22
N LEU A 106 12.03 -19.61 -21.59
CA LEU A 106 13.46 -19.64 -21.28
C LEU A 106 13.69 -19.18 -19.84
N MET A 107 14.64 -19.78 -19.13
CA MET A 107 15.00 -19.41 -17.76
C MET A 107 16.50 -19.15 -17.66
N VAL A 108 16.88 -18.14 -16.88
CA VAL A 108 18.30 -17.80 -16.61
C VAL A 108 18.91 -18.75 -15.57
N ILE A 109 18.07 -19.42 -14.77
CA ILE A 109 18.46 -20.38 -13.72
C ILE A 109 18.26 -21.84 -14.18
N PRO A 110 19.01 -22.81 -13.64
CA PRO A 110 18.76 -24.22 -13.89
C PRO A 110 17.40 -24.68 -13.32
N GLN A 111 16.86 -25.78 -13.84
CA GLN A 111 15.60 -26.37 -13.33
C GLN A 111 15.73 -26.91 -11.90
N ILE A 112 16.93 -27.32 -11.48
CA ILE A 112 17.23 -27.79 -10.12
C ILE A 112 18.45 -27.00 -9.63
N GLY A 113 18.39 -26.51 -8.39
CA GLY A 113 19.47 -25.72 -7.79
C GLY A 113 19.21 -25.43 -6.31
N GLU A 114 19.84 -24.39 -5.76
CA GLU A 114 19.59 -23.92 -4.39
C GLU A 114 19.27 -22.41 -4.35
N ILE A 115 18.26 -22.04 -3.56
CA ILE A 115 17.83 -20.65 -3.34
C ILE A 115 18.85 -19.98 -2.41
N PRO A 116 19.43 -18.83 -2.79
CA PRO A 116 20.48 -18.14 -2.04
C PRO A 116 19.99 -17.54 -0.72
N THR A 117 20.91 -17.30 0.21
CA THR A 117 20.63 -16.58 1.48
C THR A 117 20.63 -15.07 1.33
N SER A 118 21.21 -14.52 0.27
CA SER A 118 21.02 -13.13 -0.16
C SER A 118 19.76 -12.99 -1.01
N VAL A 119 19.14 -11.81 -0.99
CA VAL A 119 18.03 -11.48 -1.91
C VAL A 119 18.58 -11.53 -3.34
N GLN A 120 17.96 -12.36 -4.18
CA GLN A 120 18.28 -12.46 -5.61
C GLN A 120 17.01 -12.56 -6.44
N THR A 121 17.16 -12.45 -7.76
CA THR A 121 16.06 -12.53 -8.71
C THR A 121 16.30 -13.63 -9.73
N PHE A 122 15.21 -14.20 -10.27
CA PHE A 122 15.25 -15.04 -11.45
C PHE A 122 14.18 -14.61 -12.46
N THR A 123 14.50 -14.76 -13.74
CA THR A 123 13.66 -14.26 -14.84
C THR A 123 13.24 -15.42 -15.75
N ILE A 124 11.95 -15.43 -16.12
CA ILE A 124 11.31 -16.38 -17.03
C ILE A 124 10.88 -15.63 -18.28
N GLY A 125 11.47 -15.93 -19.43
CA GLY A 125 11.16 -15.31 -20.72
C GLY A 125 9.90 -15.88 -21.35
N LEU A 126 8.88 -15.04 -21.54
CA LEU A 126 7.58 -15.33 -22.14
C LEU A 126 7.45 -14.70 -23.54
N LYS A 127 8.42 -14.98 -24.43
CA LYS A 127 8.41 -14.48 -25.82
C LYS A 127 7.49 -15.34 -26.69
N CYS A 128 6.35 -14.77 -27.10
CA CYS A 128 5.46 -15.37 -28.10
C CYS A 128 6.19 -15.63 -29.43
N SER A 129 5.77 -16.65 -30.19
CA SER A 129 6.29 -16.94 -31.53
C SER A 129 5.82 -15.92 -32.58
N GLY A 130 4.65 -15.32 -32.37
CA GLY A 130 4.04 -14.35 -33.28
C GLY A 130 3.13 -14.97 -34.36
N ILE A 131 2.97 -16.29 -34.41
CA ILE A 131 2.24 -16.97 -35.51
C ILE A 131 0.71 -16.79 -35.47
N ARG A 132 0.15 -16.45 -34.29
CA ARG A 132 -1.29 -16.31 -34.04
C ARG A 132 -1.52 -15.49 -32.77
N ALA A 133 -2.59 -14.70 -32.73
CA ALA A 133 -3.06 -14.08 -31.50
C ALA A 133 -3.77 -15.10 -30.59
N SER A 134 -3.41 -15.15 -29.31
CA SER A 134 -4.06 -16.03 -28.31
C SER A 134 -3.77 -15.56 -26.87
N GLU A 135 -4.59 -16.01 -25.93
CA GLU A 135 -4.34 -15.88 -24.49
C GLU A 135 -3.80 -17.21 -23.94
N VAL A 136 -2.48 -17.34 -23.86
CA VAL A 136 -1.84 -18.61 -23.50
C VAL A 136 -1.66 -18.72 -21.98
N ASP A 137 -2.20 -19.78 -21.37
CA ASP A 137 -2.01 -20.04 -19.94
C ASP A 137 -0.62 -20.64 -19.68
N VAL A 138 0.03 -20.14 -18.64
CA VAL A 138 1.38 -20.53 -18.22
C VAL A 138 1.35 -20.89 -16.73
N SER A 139 1.82 -22.10 -16.41
CA SER A 139 1.94 -22.59 -15.04
C SER A 139 3.42 -22.73 -14.69
N ILE A 140 3.86 -21.99 -13.67
CA ILE A 140 5.21 -22.06 -13.13
C ILE A 140 5.12 -22.79 -11.79
N SER A 141 5.59 -24.03 -11.73
CA SER A 141 5.65 -24.82 -10.50
C SER A 141 7.05 -24.71 -9.89
N LEU A 142 7.13 -24.30 -8.62
CA LEU A 142 8.36 -24.19 -7.84
C LEU A 142 8.22 -25.00 -6.55
N GLU A 143 9.00 -26.07 -6.43
CA GLU A 143 9.14 -26.89 -5.23
C GLU A 143 10.39 -26.46 -4.45
N VAL A 144 10.28 -26.33 -3.13
CA VAL A 144 11.40 -25.96 -2.24
C VAL A 144 11.46 -26.88 -1.04
N ILE A 145 12.63 -27.49 -0.79
CA ILE A 145 12.86 -28.43 0.32
C ILE A 145 13.40 -27.66 1.52
N LEU A 146 12.51 -27.24 2.43
CA LEU A 146 12.86 -26.44 3.62
C LEU A 146 13.76 -27.21 4.59
N ASN A 147 13.49 -28.51 4.77
CA ASN A 147 14.28 -29.40 5.62
C ASN A 147 14.35 -30.81 5.00
N ARG A 148 15.54 -31.21 4.52
CA ARG A 148 15.81 -32.54 3.94
C ARG A 148 15.55 -33.68 4.94
N ALA A 149 15.77 -33.48 6.25
CA ALA A 149 15.63 -34.53 7.27
C ALA A 149 14.18 -34.78 7.71
N LEU A 150 13.29 -33.78 7.55
CA LEU A 150 11.85 -33.92 7.82
C LEU A 150 11.02 -34.10 6.54
N ASN A 151 11.67 -34.03 5.37
CA ASN A 151 11.04 -33.96 4.05
C ASN A 151 9.97 -32.85 3.92
N ASN A 152 10.21 -31.70 4.55
CA ASN A 152 9.30 -30.55 4.49
C ASN A 152 9.43 -29.84 3.13
N VAL A 153 8.60 -30.24 2.16
CA VAL A 153 8.53 -29.63 0.82
C VAL A 153 7.41 -28.59 0.76
N THR A 154 7.71 -27.41 0.23
CA THR A 154 6.72 -26.38 -0.12
C THR A 154 6.57 -26.34 -1.64
N HIS A 155 5.36 -26.57 -2.14
CA HIS A 155 5.04 -26.54 -3.57
C HIS A 155 4.21 -25.29 -3.90
N LEU A 156 4.77 -24.40 -4.73
CA LEU A 156 4.19 -23.12 -5.14
C LEU A 156 3.82 -23.19 -6.63
N VAL A 157 2.64 -22.72 -7.01
CA VAL A 157 2.22 -22.62 -8.41
C VAL A 157 1.86 -21.18 -8.74
N PHE A 158 2.64 -20.54 -9.60
CA PHE A 158 2.34 -19.19 -10.10
C PHE A 158 1.64 -19.32 -11.45
N ARG A 159 0.36 -18.94 -11.49
CA ARG A 159 -0.44 -18.96 -12.72
C ARG A 159 -0.37 -17.61 -13.42
N ARG A 160 -0.07 -17.63 -14.72
CA ARG A 160 -0.01 -16.45 -15.58
C ARG A 160 -0.82 -16.69 -16.84
N LYS A 161 -1.44 -15.66 -17.40
CA LYS A 161 -2.08 -15.69 -18.71
C LYS A 161 -1.37 -14.71 -19.64
N LYS A 162 -0.58 -15.22 -20.59
CA LYS A 162 0.20 -14.42 -21.53
C LYS A 162 -0.66 -14.04 -22.72
N MET A 163 -0.87 -12.74 -22.92
CA MET A 163 -1.42 -12.24 -24.18
C MET A 163 -0.33 -12.32 -25.24
N CYS A 164 -0.62 -13.02 -26.33
CA CYS A 164 0.20 -13.11 -27.54
C CYS A 164 -0.59 -12.53 -28.72
N LEU A 165 0.10 -11.85 -29.62
CA LEU A 165 -0.45 -11.24 -30.83
C LEU A 165 0.15 -11.90 -32.07
N LEU A 166 -0.58 -11.83 -33.18
CA LEU A 166 -0.01 -12.06 -34.50
C LEU A 166 1.07 -10.99 -34.75
N VAL A 167 2.23 -11.40 -35.23
CA VAL A 167 3.22 -10.50 -35.83
C VAL A 167 2.97 -10.57 -37.33
N GLU A 168 2.34 -9.53 -37.87
CA GLU A 168 2.25 -9.35 -39.31
C GLU A 168 3.68 -9.18 -39.86
N PRO A 169 4.06 -9.86 -40.95
CA PRO A 169 5.37 -9.68 -41.54
C PRO A 169 5.44 -8.28 -42.14
N GLU A 170 6.34 -7.43 -41.62
CA GLU A 170 6.62 -6.14 -42.24
C GLU A 170 7.19 -6.38 -43.65
N GLU A 171 6.45 -5.96 -44.68
CA GLU A 171 6.93 -6.02 -46.06
C GLU A 171 8.13 -5.09 -46.22
N ASP A 172 9.32 -5.66 -46.47
CA ASP A 172 10.58 -4.95 -46.65
C ASP A 172 10.59 -4.10 -47.94
N ASN A 173 9.88 -2.97 -47.87
CA ASN A 173 9.98 -1.87 -48.82
C ASN A 173 11.15 -0.97 -48.39
N THR A 174 12.36 -1.52 -48.41
CA THR A 174 13.59 -0.75 -48.21
C THR A 174 13.72 0.30 -49.32
N VAL A 175 13.88 1.58 -48.95
CA VAL A 175 14.75 2.62 -49.57
C VAL A 175 14.36 4.01 -49.04
N HIS A 176 15.37 4.76 -48.57
CA HIS A 176 15.34 6.19 -48.20
C HIS A 176 14.42 6.61 -47.01
N GLY A 177 14.96 6.52 -45.79
CA GLY A 177 14.49 7.32 -44.65
C GLY A 177 15.24 8.66 -44.51
N PRO A 178 14.66 9.68 -43.86
CA PRO A 178 15.39 10.86 -43.39
C PRO A 178 15.91 10.65 -41.95
N VAL A 179 17.15 11.10 -41.66
CA VAL A 179 17.65 11.20 -40.28
C VAL A 179 17.25 12.56 -39.70
N LEU A 180 16.09 12.61 -39.03
CA LEU A 180 15.56 13.72 -38.21
C LEU A 180 14.43 13.16 -37.31
N LEU A 181 14.25 13.50 -36.04
CA LEU A 181 15.03 14.38 -35.16
C LEU A 181 15.27 13.72 -33.79
N GLU A 182 16.43 14.03 -33.25
CA GLU A 182 16.92 13.83 -31.89
C GLU A 182 15.92 14.18 -30.75
N THR A 183 15.91 13.35 -29.71
CA THR A 183 15.61 13.73 -28.31
C THR A 183 14.28 14.43 -28.01
N ALA A 184 13.20 13.65 -27.90
CA ALA A 184 12.01 14.01 -27.12
C ALA A 184 12.23 13.84 -25.59
N VAL A 185 13.24 14.51 -25.02
CA VAL A 185 13.34 14.66 -23.56
C VAL A 185 12.20 15.57 -23.09
N PRO A 186 11.36 15.14 -22.13
CA PRO A 186 10.34 16.03 -21.57
C PRO A 186 11.04 17.19 -20.85
N PRO A 187 10.56 18.44 -20.99
CA PRO A 187 11.27 19.61 -20.47
C PRO A 187 11.45 19.54 -18.94
N PRO A 188 12.57 20.06 -18.38
CA PRO A 188 12.95 19.95 -16.96
C PRO A 188 12.09 20.81 -16.01
N THR A 189 10.81 20.98 -16.33
CA THR A 189 9.77 21.68 -15.59
C THR A 189 9.62 21.15 -14.16
N GLY A 190 9.88 19.85 -13.93
CA GLY A 190 9.86 19.25 -12.59
C GLY A 190 10.87 19.84 -11.61
N MET A 191 12.09 20.20 -12.06
CA MET A 191 13.03 20.92 -11.20
C MET A 191 12.52 22.33 -10.88
N LEU A 192 11.95 23.03 -11.87
CA LEU A 192 11.41 24.38 -11.67
C LEU A 192 10.23 24.38 -10.71
N THR A 193 9.30 23.42 -10.79
CA THR A 193 8.19 23.32 -9.82
C THR A 193 8.66 22.97 -8.42
N ILE A 194 9.68 22.12 -8.26
CA ILE A 194 10.29 21.83 -6.95
C ILE A 194 10.99 23.06 -6.37
N ILE A 195 11.74 23.83 -7.18
CA ILE A 195 12.45 25.04 -6.73
C ILE A 195 11.46 26.15 -6.36
N VAL A 196 10.44 26.39 -7.18
CA VAL A 196 9.40 27.40 -6.91
C VAL A 196 8.52 26.99 -5.72
N GLY A 197 8.15 25.71 -5.61
CA GLY A 197 7.40 25.20 -4.45
C GLY A 197 8.19 25.28 -3.14
N SER A 198 9.48 24.91 -3.17
CA SER A 198 10.38 24.97 -2.01
C SER A 198 10.61 26.40 -1.53
N SER A 199 10.87 27.34 -2.45
CA SER A 199 11.07 28.75 -2.11
C SER A 199 9.79 29.41 -1.56
N LEU A 200 8.62 29.09 -2.11
CA LEU A 200 7.33 29.53 -1.56
C LEU A 200 7.07 28.97 -0.15
N ALA A 201 7.32 27.67 0.07
CA ALA A 201 7.18 27.04 1.38
C ALA A 201 8.13 27.66 2.43
N LEU A 202 9.39 27.90 2.06
CA LEU A 202 10.38 28.54 2.93
C LEU A 202 9.95 29.97 3.31
N ALA A 203 9.45 30.76 2.35
CA ALA A 203 8.95 32.11 2.60
C ALA A 203 7.78 32.12 3.59
N LEU A 204 6.82 31.19 3.46
CA LEU A 204 5.71 31.04 4.40
C LEU A 204 6.19 30.70 5.82
N VAL A 205 7.15 29.79 5.97
CA VAL A 205 7.74 29.46 7.27
C VAL A 205 8.45 30.67 7.89
N ILE A 206 9.19 31.46 7.10
CA ILE A 206 9.86 32.68 7.57
C ILE A 206 8.83 33.72 8.04
N VAL A 207 7.72 33.92 7.32
CA VAL A 207 6.64 34.84 7.73
C VAL A 207 5.97 34.36 9.03
N LEU A 208 5.74 33.06 9.21
CA LEU A 208 5.21 32.49 10.46
C LEU A 208 6.18 32.67 11.64
N LEU A 209 7.48 32.52 11.41
CA LEU A 209 8.50 32.77 12.44
C LEU A 209 8.62 34.26 12.79
N LEU A 210 8.57 35.17 11.80
CA LEU A 210 8.60 36.61 12.02
C LEU A 210 7.36 37.13 12.73
N THR A 211 6.16 36.65 12.36
CA THR A 211 4.92 37.01 13.07
C THR A 211 4.91 36.47 14.49
N ALA A 212 5.32 35.22 14.73
CA ALA A 212 5.49 34.67 16.08
C ALA A 212 6.53 35.46 16.90
N TYR A 213 7.65 35.88 16.29
CA TYR A 213 8.64 36.73 16.95
C TYR A 213 8.09 38.13 17.27
N CYS A 214 7.37 38.77 16.35
CA CYS A 214 6.74 40.08 16.58
C CYS A 214 5.67 40.04 17.68
N VAL A 215 4.82 39.00 17.71
CA VAL A 215 3.85 38.80 18.80
C VAL A 215 4.56 38.61 20.14
N ARG A 216 5.58 37.73 20.21
CA ARG A 216 6.39 37.51 21.41
C ARG A 216 7.16 38.77 21.85
N ARG A 217 7.65 39.58 20.90
CA ARG A 217 8.35 40.86 21.17
C ARG A 217 7.38 41.95 21.61
N SER A 218 6.14 41.96 21.12
CA SER A 218 5.07 42.85 21.57
C SER A 218 4.67 42.53 23.01
N ALA A 219 4.39 41.26 23.32
CA ALA A 219 4.14 40.79 24.69
C ALA A 219 5.32 41.09 25.64
N LYS A 220 6.56 40.89 25.19
CA LYS A 220 7.76 41.26 25.97
C LYS A 220 7.93 42.78 26.14
N ARG A 221 7.43 43.61 25.20
CA ARG A 221 7.39 45.07 25.36
C ARG A 221 6.29 45.53 26.32
N GLN A 222 5.10 44.92 26.30
CA GLN A 222 4.06 45.19 27.30
C GLN A 222 4.55 44.88 28.73
N ASN A 223 5.24 43.75 28.93
CA ASN A 223 5.89 43.43 30.21
C ASN A 223 7.12 44.29 30.58
N HIS A 224 7.48 45.31 29.78
CA HIS A 224 8.54 46.27 30.11
C HIS A 224 8.08 47.74 30.04
N GLY A 225 6.77 47.97 30.03
CA GLY A 225 6.16 49.30 30.16
C GLY A 225 5.29 49.39 31.42
N GLN A 226 5.89 49.79 32.54
CA GLN A 226 5.13 50.11 33.76
C GLN A 226 4.49 51.52 33.69
N PRO A 227 3.49 51.83 34.55
CA PRO A 227 2.32 52.57 34.09
C PRO A 227 2.42 54.09 34.25
N MET A 228 1.76 54.81 33.33
CA MET A 228 1.29 56.17 33.56
C MET A 228 -0.13 56.15 34.17
N ARG A 229 -0.39 57.08 35.08
CA ARG A 229 -1.53 57.04 35.99
C ARG A 229 -2.38 58.32 35.87
N THR A 230 -3.69 58.14 35.80
CA THR A 230 -4.76 59.04 36.28
C THR A 230 -4.95 60.45 35.66
N SER A 231 -6.13 61.01 35.99
CA SER A 231 -6.65 62.38 35.84
C SER A 231 -7.28 62.80 34.48
N SER A 232 -8.34 63.62 34.45
CA SER A 232 -9.67 63.51 35.11
C SER A 232 -10.60 64.67 34.69
N PHE A 233 -11.94 64.44 34.72
CA PHE A 233 -13.00 65.42 34.38
C PHE A 233 -13.03 65.82 32.87
N GLN A 234 -14.12 66.34 32.28
CA GLN A 234 -15.23 67.12 32.85
C GLN A 234 -16.61 66.91 32.17
N ARG A 235 -17.63 66.66 33.00
CA ARG A 235 -19.10 66.87 32.88
C ARG A 235 -19.75 67.20 31.51
N LEU A 236 -20.89 66.54 31.22
CA LEU A 236 -22.25 67.13 31.37
C LEU A 236 -23.39 66.10 31.12
N ASN A 237 -24.53 66.29 31.79
CA ASN A 237 -25.80 65.56 31.57
C ASN A 237 -26.87 66.53 31.00
N THR A 238 -27.68 66.07 30.05
CA THR A 238 -28.99 66.68 29.69
C THR A 238 -29.98 65.60 29.22
N HIS A 239 -31.29 65.86 29.33
CA HIS A 239 -32.39 64.87 29.25
C HIS A 239 -33.19 64.87 27.93
N ALA A 240 -33.70 63.67 27.57
CA ALA A 240 -34.98 63.39 26.87
C ALA A 240 -35.20 63.95 25.43
N SER A 241 -36.13 63.47 24.59
CA SER A 241 -37.18 62.41 24.65
C SER A 241 -37.53 61.96 23.19
N CYS A 242 -38.53 61.14 22.81
CA CYS A 242 -39.66 60.45 23.47
C CYS A 242 -40.17 59.28 22.57
N GLN A 243 -40.88 58.29 23.13
CA GLN A 243 -41.95 57.43 22.50
C GLN A 243 -41.58 56.55 21.27
N GLN A 244 -42.22 55.41 20.94
CA GLN A 244 -43.14 54.41 21.56
C GLN A 244 -43.09 53.16 20.61
N SER A 245 -43.52 51.93 20.89
CA SER A 245 -44.08 51.13 22.02
C SER A 245 -43.80 49.63 21.68
N ALA A 246 -44.11 48.56 22.43
CA ALA A 246 -45.02 48.25 23.54
C ALA A 246 -44.32 47.21 24.49
N THR A 247 -44.79 46.76 25.66
CA THR A 247 -46.03 46.02 26.06
C THR A 247 -46.19 44.70 25.28
N TYR A 248 -46.09 43.49 25.85
CA TYR A 248 -46.00 42.97 27.24
C TYR A 248 -45.35 41.55 27.20
N ASN A 249 -44.95 40.79 28.24
CA ASN A 249 -44.94 40.88 29.73
C ASN A 249 -43.91 39.84 30.28
N GLY A 250 -43.82 39.62 31.61
CA GLY A 250 -43.69 38.24 32.16
C GLY A 250 -42.39 37.78 32.85
N ASN A 251 -41.86 38.55 33.80
CA ASN A 251 -40.77 38.15 34.73
C ASN A 251 -41.18 37.02 35.73
N PRO A 252 -40.26 36.40 36.52
CA PRO A 252 -38.91 35.87 36.22
C PRO A 252 -38.56 34.55 36.98
N SER A 253 -37.32 34.04 36.80
CA SER A 253 -36.45 33.30 37.77
C SER A 253 -36.96 32.11 38.63
N ILE A 254 -36.16 31.03 38.75
CA ILE A 254 -35.59 30.52 40.03
C ILE A 254 -34.61 29.33 39.84
N ILE A 255 -33.40 29.48 40.39
CA ILE A 255 -32.47 28.52 41.06
C ILE A 255 -32.15 27.13 40.42
N ALA A 256 -30.89 26.71 40.59
CA ALA A 256 -30.30 25.40 40.21
C ALA A 256 -30.54 24.32 41.33
N PRO A 257 -29.74 23.26 41.61
CA PRO A 257 -28.50 22.74 40.99
C PRO A 257 -28.38 21.20 40.76
N ILE A 258 -27.43 20.83 39.88
CA ILE A 258 -26.46 19.70 39.91
C ILE A 258 -26.88 18.31 40.46
N GLN A 259 -26.62 17.26 39.66
CA GLN A 259 -26.00 15.92 39.96
C GLN A 259 -26.61 14.85 39.01
N SER A 260 -25.93 14.19 38.06
CA SER A 260 -24.62 13.49 37.97
C SER A 260 -24.65 11.99 38.31
N SER A 261 -24.89 11.13 37.31
CA SER A 261 -24.33 9.75 37.25
C SER A 261 -24.55 9.03 35.91
N LEU A 262 -23.60 8.15 35.58
CA LEU A 262 -23.63 7.09 34.56
C LEU A 262 -24.03 5.75 35.24
N PRO A 263 -24.17 4.59 34.55
CA PRO A 263 -24.56 4.35 33.14
C PRO A 263 -25.54 3.15 32.93
N ARG A 264 -26.01 2.97 31.68
CA ARG A 264 -26.24 1.69 30.96
C ARG A 264 -26.97 0.52 31.67
N LYS A 265 -28.10 0.09 31.07
CA LYS A 265 -28.34 -1.33 30.72
C LYS A 265 -29.06 -1.45 29.36
N VAL A 266 -29.09 -2.66 28.78
CA VAL A 266 -29.47 -2.96 27.38
C VAL A 266 -30.56 -4.02 27.32
N GLN A 267 -31.55 -3.83 26.43
CA GLN A 267 -32.35 -4.82 25.64
C GLN A 267 -33.64 -4.12 25.13
N VAL A 268 -34.32 -4.48 24.04
CA VAL A 268 -34.01 -5.15 22.75
C VAL A 268 -35.21 -4.90 21.80
N GLU A 269 -34.96 -4.72 20.49
CA GLU A 269 -35.77 -4.96 19.26
C GLU A 269 -37.25 -5.44 19.38
N PRO A 270 -38.21 -5.07 18.47
CA PRO A 270 -37.98 -4.91 17.01
C PRO A 270 -38.82 -3.87 16.19
N GLN A 271 -38.58 -3.85 14.86
CA GLN A 271 -39.39 -3.30 13.72
C GLN A 271 -39.15 -1.83 13.29
N HIS A 272 -39.17 -1.41 11.99
CA HIS A 272 -39.25 -2.08 10.66
C HIS A 272 -38.56 -1.16 9.59
N PRO A 273 -38.06 -1.64 8.41
CA PRO A 273 -37.03 -0.93 7.64
C PRO A 273 -37.52 -0.13 6.40
N GLU A 274 -38.26 0.96 6.60
CA GLU A 274 -38.79 1.80 5.50
C GLU A 274 -37.74 2.74 4.84
N GLU A 275 -36.89 3.41 5.62
CA GLU A 275 -36.15 4.61 5.15
C GLU A 275 -34.95 4.31 4.21
N LEU A 276 -34.45 3.07 4.13
CA LEU A 276 -33.27 2.75 3.31
C LEU A 276 -33.57 2.69 1.81
N HIS A 277 -34.76 2.21 1.42
CA HIS A 277 -35.14 2.07 0.01
C HIS A 277 -35.26 3.44 -0.71
N ARG A 278 -35.66 4.47 0.03
CA ARG A 278 -35.84 5.85 -0.47
C ARG A 278 -34.56 6.46 -1.08
N ARG A 279 -33.38 6.03 -0.62
CA ARG A 279 -32.09 6.54 -1.11
C ARG A 279 -31.52 5.79 -2.32
N ILE A 280 -32.17 4.71 -2.76
CA ILE A 280 -31.71 3.89 -3.89
C ILE A 280 -32.45 4.27 -5.20
N SER A 281 -33.66 4.81 -5.10
CA SER A 281 -34.42 5.32 -6.26
C SER A 281 -33.85 6.61 -6.88
N GLU A 282 -32.96 7.34 -6.18
CA GLU A 282 -32.46 8.66 -6.61
C GLU A 282 -31.24 8.57 -7.55
N LEU A 283 -30.78 7.36 -7.90
CA LEU A 283 -29.65 7.09 -8.79
C LEU A 283 -30.04 6.31 -10.07
N THR A 284 -31.32 6.28 -10.45
CA THR A 284 -31.78 5.63 -11.69
C THR A 284 -31.48 6.49 -12.93
N VAL A 285 -30.25 6.30 -13.45
CA VAL A 285 -29.71 6.70 -14.77
C VAL A 285 -30.75 7.19 -15.79
N GLU A 286 -30.57 8.44 -16.24
CA GLU A 286 -31.33 9.04 -17.34
C GLU A 286 -31.06 8.32 -18.68
N ARG A 287 -31.88 7.32 -18.99
CA ARG A 287 -31.82 6.58 -20.26
C ARG A 287 -32.32 7.45 -21.42
N CYS A 288 -31.41 8.20 -22.04
CA CYS A 288 -31.64 8.88 -23.31
C CYS A 288 -32.18 7.91 -24.38
N ARG A 289 -33.49 8.00 -24.65
CA ARG A 289 -34.21 7.08 -25.55
C ARG A 289 -34.02 7.51 -27.01
N VAL A 290 -32.95 7.04 -27.64
CA VAL A 290 -32.77 7.16 -29.09
C VAL A 290 -33.96 6.52 -29.80
N ARG A 291 -34.76 7.32 -30.49
CA ARG A 291 -35.82 6.84 -31.39
C ARG A 291 -35.25 6.73 -32.79
N LEU A 292 -35.21 5.51 -33.34
CA LEU A 292 -34.92 5.32 -34.76
C LEU A 292 -36.16 5.78 -35.55
N SER A 293 -36.02 6.85 -36.33
CA SER A 293 -37.05 7.27 -37.29
C SER A 293 -36.85 6.51 -38.60
N SER A 294 -37.82 5.68 -38.98
CA SER A 294 -37.88 5.11 -40.33
C SER A 294 -38.10 6.22 -41.36
N LEU A 295 -37.24 6.28 -42.36
CA LEU A 295 -37.53 6.98 -43.62
C LEU A 295 -37.94 5.93 -44.67
N LEU A 296 -38.86 6.34 -45.55
CA LEU A 296 -39.17 5.63 -46.79
C LEU A 296 -38.07 5.87 -47.84
#